data_AF-A0A2J6R3G0-F1
#
_entry.id   AF-A0A2J6R3G0-F1
#
_cell.length_a   1.000
_cell.length_b   1.000
_cell.length_c   1.000
_cell.angle_alpha   90.00
_cell.angle_beta   90.00
_cell.angle_gamma   90.00
#
_symmetry.space_group_name_H-M   'P 1'
#
loop_
_entity.id
_entity.type
_entity.pdbx_description
1 polymer ?
#
loop_
_entity_poly.entity_id
_entity_poly.type
_entity_poly.pdbx_seq_one_letter_code
_entity_poly.pdbx_strand_id
1 'polypeptide(L)'
;MQINLFKALLLLITFGQCHVANQPTISWTLVGCDDWTYPKKDPAKPNLELFTIQQIWDNANLMITNAMSQIDAIPIDESVLLKTFSKKSAGINAEFMFGTHWTTFMGATKGDAATFTKIKETYTDIQSALAKTLITTDTTQTPPTTILDLPNTQAFLFCEGDSFQYGKIKNTQFEFQNVWYAEVTSTATDGTAGRTEYLVPSAYASGGSVRPCTEPFIKDQDPNDPRQPYIGKTFDTVQKIIKTGENEGTAVEETFLGMILCPSQHPGFPTPNAILKQNFQPPKPPVSDFSTSVAGTLLHEMAHVVGRSKKINGRWADQASGFNQCVSLAKSKPDQALINPDSYRIFAEMNMSPATEWRARKSKDTAPTGPSGSAGPSGPGPKKPGGSSRRARRYVN
;
A
#
# COMPACT_ATOMS: atom_id res chain seq x y z
N MET A 1 -26.22 50.21 -18.81
CA MET A 1 -25.07 50.09 -17.89
C MET A 1 -25.04 48.69 -17.25
N GLN A 2 -24.96 47.64 -18.07
CA GLN A 2 -25.02 46.22 -17.61
C GLN A 2 -24.03 45.29 -18.33
N ILE A 3 -23.30 45.80 -19.34
CA ILE A 3 -22.40 45.00 -20.19
C ILE A 3 -20.97 44.93 -19.61
N ASN A 4 -20.63 45.81 -18.65
CA ASN A 4 -19.28 45.86 -18.07
C ASN A 4 -19.08 44.92 -16.87
N LEU A 5 -20.15 44.42 -16.22
CA LEU A 5 -20.02 43.45 -15.12
C LEU A 5 -19.64 42.05 -15.63
N PHE A 6 -20.13 41.66 -16.81
CA PHE A 6 -19.86 40.33 -17.38
C PHE A 6 -18.40 40.16 -17.83
N LYS A 7 -17.73 41.25 -18.27
CA LYS A 7 -16.31 41.23 -18.64
C LYS A 7 -15.38 41.17 -17.43
N ALA A 8 -15.77 41.78 -16.30
CA ALA A 8 -15.03 41.67 -15.04
C ALA A 8 -15.15 40.25 -14.43
N LEU A 9 -16.30 39.59 -14.58
CA LEU A 9 -16.49 38.22 -14.11
C LEU A 9 -15.71 37.19 -14.95
N LEU A 10 -15.59 37.40 -16.26
CA LEU A 10 -14.78 36.55 -17.15
C LEU A 10 -13.28 36.71 -16.94
N LEU A 11 -12.81 37.92 -16.56
CA LEU A 11 -11.40 38.14 -16.20
C LEU A 11 -11.01 37.41 -14.90
N LEU A 12 -11.92 37.30 -13.92
CA LEU A 12 -11.70 36.51 -12.70
C LEU A 12 -11.64 35.00 -12.96
N ILE A 13 -12.30 34.49 -14.00
CA ILE A 13 -12.19 33.08 -14.42
C ILE A 13 -10.85 32.81 -15.11
N THR A 14 -10.28 33.80 -15.81
CA THR A 14 -8.97 33.66 -16.48
C THR A 14 -7.76 33.89 -15.56
N PHE A 15 -7.92 34.55 -14.41
CA PHE A 15 -6.89 34.60 -13.36
C PHE A 15 -6.92 33.39 -12.41
N GLY A 16 -7.89 32.48 -12.56
CA GLY A 16 -7.92 31.18 -11.87
C GLY A 16 -6.91 30.16 -12.42
N GLN A 17 -6.18 30.48 -13.50
CA GLN A 17 -5.18 29.61 -14.13
C GLN A 17 -3.72 29.97 -13.79
N CYS A 18 -3.47 30.70 -12.71
CA CYS A 18 -2.20 30.57 -11.98
C CYS A 18 -2.21 29.27 -11.16
N HIS A 19 -2.37 28.12 -11.81
CA HIS A 19 -2.32 26.77 -11.21
C HIS A 19 -0.87 26.30 -11.02
N VAL A 20 -0.03 27.10 -10.37
CA VAL A 20 1.37 26.72 -10.05
C VAL A 20 1.64 26.71 -8.53
N ALA A 21 0.62 26.84 -7.68
CA ALA A 21 0.84 26.95 -6.22
C ALA A 21 -0.05 26.06 -5.30
N ASN A 22 -0.86 25.14 -5.86
CA ASN A 22 -1.70 24.23 -5.05
C ASN A 22 -1.52 22.74 -5.43
N GLN A 23 -0.35 22.35 -5.95
CA GLN A 23 -0.01 20.93 -5.92
C GLN A 23 0.35 20.60 -4.46
N PRO A 24 -0.24 19.56 -3.86
CA PRO A 24 0.13 19.18 -2.50
C PRO A 24 1.60 18.76 -2.51
N THR A 25 2.49 19.66 -2.06
CA THR A 25 3.87 19.32 -1.76
C THR A 25 3.86 18.11 -0.81
N ILE A 26 4.73 17.13 -1.06
CA ILE A 26 4.90 16.00 -0.14
C ILE A 26 5.17 16.55 1.26
N SER A 27 4.27 16.25 2.19
CA SER A 27 4.30 16.76 3.57
C SER A 27 5.28 16.00 4.48
N TRP A 28 5.76 14.85 4.00
CA TRP A 28 6.79 14.04 4.65
C TRP A 28 8.18 14.62 4.38
N THR A 29 9.08 14.47 5.34
CA THR A 29 10.48 14.86 5.15
C THR A 29 11.15 13.88 4.21
N LEU A 30 11.59 14.37 3.05
CA LEU A 30 12.25 13.56 2.04
C LEU A 30 13.73 13.39 2.36
N VAL A 31 14.24 12.17 2.18
CA VAL A 31 15.66 11.84 2.39
C VAL A 31 16.18 11.08 1.19
N GLY A 32 17.17 11.65 0.49
CA GLY A 32 17.73 11.04 -0.73
C GLY A 32 16.78 11.07 -1.93
N CYS A 33 15.73 11.89 -1.90
CA CYS A 33 14.76 12.02 -2.99
C CYS A 33 15.06 13.19 -3.94
N ASP A 34 16.13 13.95 -3.69
CA ASP A 34 16.56 15.05 -4.54
C ASP A 34 16.92 14.50 -5.93
N ASP A 35 16.31 15.05 -6.98
CA ASP A 35 16.41 14.59 -8.37
C ASP A 35 16.05 13.10 -8.59
N TRP A 36 15.43 12.46 -7.59
CA TRP A 36 15.08 11.06 -7.69
C TRP A 36 13.97 10.87 -8.73
N THR A 37 14.20 9.92 -9.62
CA THR A 37 13.25 9.51 -10.65
C THR A 37 13.18 8.01 -10.75
N TYR A 38 11.98 7.51 -11.05
CA TYR A 38 11.76 6.11 -11.36
C TYR A 38 11.06 5.93 -12.72
N PRO A 39 11.54 5.01 -13.59
CA PRO A 39 12.81 4.29 -13.46
C PRO A 39 14.01 5.26 -13.40
N LYS A 40 15.15 4.79 -12.88
CA LYS A 40 16.36 5.64 -12.80
C LYS A 40 16.77 6.09 -14.21
N LYS A 41 17.15 7.36 -14.35
CA LYS A 41 17.66 7.92 -15.60
C LYS A 41 18.84 7.10 -16.13
N ASP A 42 18.68 6.54 -17.32
CA ASP A 42 19.68 5.74 -18.02
C ASP A 42 20.07 6.45 -19.33
N PRO A 43 21.31 6.96 -19.48
CA PRO A 43 21.78 7.58 -20.71
C PRO A 43 21.67 6.67 -21.95
N ALA A 44 21.68 5.35 -21.77
CA ALA A 44 21.49 4.39 -22.84
C ALA A 44 20.01 4.26 -23.28
N LYS A 45 19.07 4.82 -22.52
CA LYS A 45 17.62 4.81 -22.79
C LYS A 45 17.05 6.24 -22.72
N PRO A 46 17.43 7.14 -23.65
CA PRO A 46 17.07 8.56 -23.59
C PRO A 46 15.56 8.84 -23.70
N ASN A 47 14.78 7.88 -24.18
CA ASN A 47 13.33 7.99 -24.36
C ASN A 47 12.53 7.34 -23.21
N LEU A 48 13.18 6.94 -22.12
CA LEU A 48 12.49 6.37 -20.97
C LEU A 48 11.69 7.48 -20.26
N GLU A 49 10.38 7.28 -20.12
CA GLU A 49 9.53 8.19 -19.34
C GLU A 49 9.97 8.08 -17.86
N LEU A 50 10.39 9.21 -17.29
CA LEU A 50 10.88 9.31 -15.90
C LEU A 50 9.81 9.95 -15.03
N PHE A 51 9.58 9.40 -13.85
CA PHE A 51 8.60 9.92 -12.91
C PHE A 51 9.27 10.37 -11.61
N THR A 52 8.98 11.59 -11.17
CA THR A 52 9.48 12.12 -9.89
C THR A 52 8.72 11.53 -8.72
N ILE A 53 9.27 11.67 -7.51
CA ILE A 53 8.58 11.25 -6.28
C ILE A 53 7.23 11.96 -6.10
N GLN A 54 7.13 13.24 -6.49
CA GLN A 54 5.88 13.99 -6.47
C GLN A 54 4.82 13.37 -7.38
N GLN A 55 5.18 12.99 -8.61
CA GLN A 55 4.23 12.36 -9.54
C GLN A 55 3.74 11.00 -9.03
N ILE A 56 4.60 10.24 -8.36
CA ILE A 56 4.23 8.97 -7.72
C ILE A 56 3.27 9.23 -6.55
N TRP A 57 3.55 10.23 -5.73
CA TRP A 57 2.71 10.67 -4.61
C TRP A 57 1.31 11.11 -5.06
N ASP A 58 1.25 11.93 -6.10
CA ASP A 58 0.00 12.41 -6.70
C ASP A 58 -0.80 11.25 -7.30
N ASN A 59 -0.13 10.28 -7.92
CA ASN A 59 -0.79 9.10 -8.46
C ASN A 59 -1.36 8.20 -7.35
N ALA A 60 -0.69 8.06 -6.21
CA ALA A 60 -1.23 7.36 -5.05
C ALA A 60 -2.51 8.03 -4.51
N ASN A 61 -2.51 9.38 -4.41
CA ASN A 61 -3.72 10.14 -4.05
C ASN A 61 -4.88 9.94 -5.04
N LEU A 62 -4.56 9.93 -6.35
CA LEU A 62 -5.55 9.66 -7.40
C LEU A 62 -6.12 8.24 -7.29
N MET A 63 -5.27 7.24 -7.03
CA MET A 63 -5.68 5.85 -6.83
C MET A 63 -6.68 5.73 -5.67
N ILE A 64 -6.38 6.36 -4.53
CA ILE A 64 -7.26 6.38 -3.35
C ILE A 64 -8.60 7.04 -3.69
N THR A 65 -8.57 8.21 -4.32
CA THR A 65 -9.78 8.96 -4.70
C THR A 65 -10.67 8.14 -5.64
N ASN A 66 -10.06 7.47 -6.63
CA ASN A 66 -10.78 6.60 -7.54
C ASN A 66 -11.34 5.36 -6.81
N ALA A 67 -10.54 4.72 -5.95
CA ALA A 67 -11.00 3.57 -5.15
C ALA A 67 -12.22 3.91 -4.29
N MET A 68 -12.18 5.04 -3.57
CA MET A 68 -13.32 5.53 -2.78
C MET A 68 -14.55 5.76 -3.65
N SER A 69 -14.38 6.43 -4.80
CA SER A 69 -15.48 6.66 -5.75
C SER A 69 -16.08 5.35 -6.27
N GLN A 70 -15.27 4.31 -6.49
CA GLN A 70 -15.77 3.00 -6.88
C GLN A 70 -16.55 2.33 -5.75
N ILE A 71 -16.09 2.42 -4.50
CA ILE A 71 -16.84 1.91 -3.34
C ILE A 71 -18.17 2.65 -3.19
N ASP A 72 -18.20 3.98 -3.34
CA ASP A 72 -19.42 4.79 -3.30
C ASP A 72 -20.43 4.40 -4.39
N ALA A 73 -19.95 3.92 -5.53
CA ALA A 73 -20.78 3.52 -6.65
C ALA A 73 -21.43 2.13 -6.47
N ILE A 74 -20.99 1.33 -5.49
CA ILE A 74 -21.54 0.02 -5.14
C ILE A 74 -22.86 0.22 -4.39
N PRO A 75 -24.02 -0.21 -4.93
CA PRO A 75 -25.28 -0.13 -4.23
C PRO A 75 -25.31 -1.10 -3.04
N ILE A 76 -25.81 -0.62 -1.91
CA ILE A 76 -26.04 -1.37 -0.66
C ILE A 76 -27.50 -1.87 -0.57
N ASP A 77 -28.26 -1.72 -1.67
CA ASP A 77 -29.66 -2.12 -1.76
C ASP A 77 -29.83 -3.22 -2.82
N GLU A 78 -30.30 -4.37 -2.36
CA GLU A 78 -30.55 -5.57 -3.16
C GLU A 78 -31.58 -5.40 -4.27
N SER A 79 -32.39 -4.34 -4.20
CA SER A 79 -33.41 -4.02 -5.20
C SER A 79 -32.87 -3.27 -6.43
N VAL A 80 -31.60 -2.81 -6.40
CA VAL A 80 -31.03 -2.00 -7.49
C VAL A 80 -30.27 -2.89 -8.47
N LEU A 81 -30.93 -3.23 -9.59
CA LEU A 81 -30.25 -3.84 -10.74
C LEU A 81 -29.12 -2.94 -11.23
N LEU A 82 -27.91 -3.48 -11.26
CA LEU A 82 -26.72 -2.79 -11.72
C LEU A 82 -26.73 -2.63 -13.25
N LYS A 83 -26.97 -1.40 -13.69
CA LYS A 83 -27.08 -1.08 -15.13
C LYS A 83 -25.73 -0.88 -15.82
N THR A 84 -24.63 -0.65 -15.09
CA THR A 84 -23.31 -0.35 -15.69
C THR A 84 -22.25 -1.38 -15.36
N PHE A 85 -21.41 -1.71 -16.35
CA PHE A 85 -20.28 -2.62 -16.21
C PHE A 85 -19.29 -2.17 -15.12
N SER A 86 -19.04 -0.86 -15.01
CA SER A 86 -18.13 -0.29 -14.00
C SER A 86 -18.53 -0.62 -12.57
N LYS A 87 -19.80 -0.45 -12.21
CA LYS A 87 -20.32 -0.77 -10.86
C LYS A 87 -20.26 -2.27 -10.58
N LYS A 88 -20.49 -3.08 -11.61
CA LYS A 88 -20.35 -4.54 -11.51
C LYS A 88 -18.91 -4.95 -11.21
N SER A 89 -17.95 -4.36 -11.91
CA SER A 89 -16.53 -4.59 -11.68
C SER A 89 -16.08 -4.13 -10.29
N ALA A 90 -16.52 -2.95 -9.84
CA ALA A 90 -16.21 -2.45 -8.50
C ALA A 90 -16.66 -3.40 -7.38
N GLY A 91 -17.89 -3.93 -7.47
CA GLY A 91 -18.41 -4.90 -6.51
C GLY A 91 -17.66 -6.23 -6.52
N ILE A 92 -17.32 -6.76 -7.72
CA ILE A 92 -16.50 -7.98 -7.86
C ILE A 92 -15.09 -7.76 -7.27
N ASN A 93 -14.49 -6.60 -7.52
CA ASN A 93 -13.17 -6.26 -6.98
C ASN A 93 -13.21 -6.20 -5.44
N ALA A 94 -14.29 -5.67 -4.86
CA ALA A 94 -14.48 -5.62 -3.41
C ALA A 94 -14.69 -7.01 -2.80
N GLU A 95 -15.47 -7.87 -3.46
CA GLU A 95 -15.60 -9.29 -3.08
C GLU A 95 -14.23 -9.97 -3.07
N PHE A 96 -13.43 -9.76 -4.12
CA PHE A 96 -12.09 -10.36 -4.22
C PHE A 96 -11.13 -9.87 -3.16
N MET A 97 -11.13 -8.60 -2.78
CA MET A 97 -10.13 -8.04 -1.88
C MET A 97 -10.55 -8.03 -0.41
N PHE A 98 -11.85 -8.02 -0.12
CA PHE A 98 -12.39 -7.83 1.23
C PHE A 98 -13.43 -8.88 1.63
N GLY A 99 -13.82 -9.79 0.74
CA GLY A 99 -14.73 -10.89 1.07
C GLY A 99 -16.19 -10.45 1.26
N THR A 100 -16.56 -9.27 0.76
CA THR A 100 -17.94 -8.77 0.81
C THR A 100 -18.85 -9.68 0.01
N HIS A 101 -20.05 -9.95 0.52
CA HIS A 101 -21.00 -10.82 -0.17
C HIS A 101 -21.63 -10.06 -1.35
N TRP A 102 -21.13 -10.36 -2.54
CA TRP A 102 -21.57 -9.75 -3.78
C TRP A 102 -22.34 -10.74 -4.64
N THR A 103 -23.48 -10.31 -5.18
CA THR A 103 -24.09 -11.05 -6.29
C THR A 103 -24.34 -10.13 -7.47
N THR A 104 -24.19 -10.68 -8.67
CA THR A 104 -24.41 -9.94 -9.92
C THR A 104 -25.84 -9.42 -10.11
N PHE A 105 -26.81 -9.92 -9.34
CA PHE A 105 -28.22 -9.54 -9.40
C PHE A 105 -28.67 -8.65 -8.24
N MET A 106 -28.13 -8.85 -7.03
CA MET A 106 -28.57 -8.16 -5.81
C MET A 106 -27.54 -7.13 -5.33
N GLY A 107 -26.44 -6.88 -6.05
CA GLY A 107 -25.40 -5.99 -5.55
C GLY A 107 -24.81 -6.51 -4.23
N ALA A 108 -24.44 -5.60 -3.33
CA ALA A 108 -23.94 -5.97 -2.01
C ALA A 108 -25.08 -6.05 -0.99
N THR A 109 -24.96 -6.98 -0.04
CA THR A 109 -26.01 -7.16 0.98
C THR A 109 -25.98 -6.02 1.99
N LYS A 110 -27.10 -5.75 2.67
CA LYS A 110 -27.12 -4.80 3.81
C LYS A 110 -26.13 -5.21 4.92
N GLY A 111 -25.80 -6.49 5.02
CA GLY A 111 -24.79 -7.01 5.95
C GLY A 111 -23.37 -6.51 5.65
N ASP A 112 -23.08 -6.13 4.41
CA ASP A 112 -21.77 -5.61 3.99
C ASP A 112 -21.63 -4.09 4.19
N ALA A 113 -22.69 -3.39 4.60
CA ALA A 113 -22.66 -1.94 4.77
C ALA A 113 -21.56 -1.48 5.75
N ALA A 114 -21.43 -2.18 6.88
CA ALA A 114 -20.39 -1.91 7.87
C ALA A 114 -18.98 -2.15 7.28
N THR A 115 -18.83 -3.17 6.44
CA THR A 115 -17.58 -3.48 5.75
C THR A 115 -17.18 -2.36 4.80
N PHE A 116 -18.11 -1.88 3.96
CA PHE A 116 -17.82 -0.74 3.08
C PHE A 116 -17.53 0.54 3.83
N THR A 117 -18.23 0.82 4.93
CA THR A 117 -17.91 1.95 5.81
C THR A 117 -16.46 1.84 6.30
N LYS A 118 -16.05 0.69 6.82
CA LYS A 118 -14.67 0.46 7.28
C LYS A 118 -13.63 0.60 6.16
N ILE A 119 -13.94 0.11 4.96
CA ILE A 119 -13.07 0.26 3.78
C ILE A 119 -12.89 1.75 3.44
N LYS A 120 -13.99 2.52 3.40
CA LYS A 120 -13.96 3.97 3.14
C LYS A 120 -13.19 4.73 4.20
N GLU A 121 -13.47 4.47 5.47
CA GLU A 121 -12.74 5.06 6.60
C GLU A 121 -11.23 4.80 6.47
N THR A 122 -10.86 3.57 6.11
CA THR A 122 -9.44 3.24 5.92
C THR A 122 -8.82 4.02 4.75
N TYR A 123 -9.49 4.17 3.61
CA TYR A 123 -8.98 5.00 2.52
C TYR A 123 -8.87 6.48 2.91
N THR A 124 -9.84 7.01 3.66
CA THR A 124 -9.78 8.37 4.22
C THR A 124 -8.60 8.52 5.17
N ASP A 125 -8.34 7.52 6.02
CA ASP A 125 -7.18 7.52 6.93
C ASP A 125 -5.86 7.45 6.15
N ILE A 126 -5.78 6.64 5.08
CA ILE A 126 -4.60 6.56 4.19
C ILE A 126 -4.36 7.92 3.51
N GLN A 127 -5.41 8.56 2.99
CA GLN A 127 -5.31 9.89 2.40
C GLN A 127 -4.86 10.93 3.44
N SER A 128 -5.35 10.82 4.68
CA SER A 128 -4.91 11.67 5.79
C SER A 128 -3.46 11.39 6.19
N ALA A 129 -3.00 10.14 6.10
CA ALA A 129 -1.59 9.79 6.32
C ALA A 129 -0.67 10.41 5.25
N LEU A 130 -1.06 10.35 3.98
CA LEU A 130 -0.40 11.05 2.87
C LEU A 130 -0.39 12.57 3.09
N ALA A 131 -1.50 13.15 3.52
CA ALA A 131 -1.54 14.59 3.81
C ALA A 131 -0.80 14.98 5.10
N LYS A 132 -0.32 14.01 5.88
CA LYS A 132 0.22 14.22 7.24
C LYS A 132 -0.79 14.90 8.19
N THR A 133 -2.07 14.57 8.02
CA THR A 133 -3.20 15.09 8.80
C THR A 133 -3.86 14.04 9.71
N LEU A 134 -3.40 12.79 9.67
CA LEU A 134 -3.98 11.69 10.45
C LEU A 134 -3.73 11.89 11.95
N ILE A 135 -4.81 12.02 12.71
CA ILE A 135 -4.82 12.00 14.18
C ILE A 135 -5.74 10.86 14.62
N THR A 136 -5.28 10.01 15.52
CA THR A 136 -6.08 8.92 16.08
C THR A 136 -6.00 8.94 17.59
N THR A 137 -7.16 8.88 18.25
CA THR A 137 -7.28 8.86 19.71
C THR A 137 -7.94 7.56 20.16
N ASP A 138 -7.44 6.99 21.25
CA ASP A 138 -8.04 5.87 21.94
C ASP A 138 -9.13 6.40 22.88
N THR A 139 -10.39 6.32 22.43
CA THR A 139 -11.55 6.76 23.20
C THR A 139 -12.00 5.73 24.25
N THR A 140 -11.41 4.53 24.26
CA THR A 140 -11.71 3.50 25.26
C THR A 140 -10.99 3.76 26.60
N GLN A 141 -9.94 4.59 26.58
CA GLN A 141 -9.23 5.03 27.78
C GLN A 141 -9.85 6.29 28.36
N THR A 142 -9.78 6.45 29.69
CA THR A 142 -10.23 7.66 30.39
C THR A 142 -9.07 8.23 31.22
N PRO A 143 -8.52 9.40 30.85
CA PRO A 143 -8.91 10.23 29.70
C PRO A 143 -8.55 9.58 28.35
N PRO A 144 -9.25 9.94 27.26
CA PRO A 144 -8.87 9.51 25.92
C PRO A 144 -7.42 9.85 25.63
N THR A 145 -6.69 8.90 25.03
CA THR A 145 -5.24 9.03 24.83
C THR A 145 -4.93 9.05 23.34
N THR A 146 -4.19 10.04 22.87
CA THR A 146 -3.72 10.08 21.48
C THR A 146 -2.84 8.87 21.18
N ILE A 147 -3.20 8.10 20.16
CA ILE A 147 -2.43 6.95 19.66
C ILE A 147 -1.38 7.42 18.67
N LEU A 148 -1.79 8.24 17.71
CA LEU A 148 -0.93 8.83 16.69
C LEU A 148 -1.41 10.25 16.39
N ASP A 149 -0.46 11.18 16.33
CA ASP A 149 -0.67 12.56 15.88
C ASP A 149 0.33 12.86 14.79
N LEU A 150 0.01 12.45 13.57
CA LEU A 150 0.93 12.55 12.45
C LEU A 150 1.31 14.01 12.11
N PRO A 151 0.41 15.03 12.18
CA PRO A 151 0.77 16.44 12.04
C PRO A 151 1.97 16.85 12.90
N ASN A 152 1.97 16.42 14.16
CA ASN A 152 3.00 16.77 15.14
C ASN A 152 4.13 15.74 15.23
N THR A 153 4.05 14.63 14.49
CA THR A 153 5.09 13.60 14.42
C THR A 153 6.05 13.89 13.26
N GLN A 154 7.36 13.73 13.45
CA GLN A 154 8.26 13.72 12.28
C GLN A 154 8.07 12.42 11.50
N ALA A 155 8.01 12.52 10.17
CA ALA A 155 7.75 11.40 9.28
C ALA A 155 8.69 11.50 8.08
N PHE A 156 9.41 10.42 7.77
CA PHE A 156 10.48 10.40 6.78
C PHE A 156 10.16 9.47 5.62
N LEU A 157 10.39 9.94 4.40
CA LEU A 157 10.34 9.14 3.18
C LEU A 157 11.74 9.06 2.58
N PHE A 158 12.31 7.86 2.57
CA PHE A 158 13.61 7.57 1.98
C PHE A 158 13.44 7.06 0.55
N CYS A 159 14.14 7.68 -0.41
CA CYS A 159 14.19 7.20 -1.78
C CYS A 159 15.48 6.40 -2.00
N GLU A 160 15.35 5.08 -2.16
CA GLU A 160 16.43 4.12 -2.37
C GLU A 160 17.43 4.02 -1.19
N GLY A 161 18.39 3.10 -1.31
CA GLY A 161 19.42 2.84 -0.29
C GLY A 161 20.67 3.71 -0.41
N ASP A 162 20.72 4.62 -1.38
CA ASP A 162 21.89 5.47 -1.71
C ASP A 162 22.14 6.59 -0.71
N SER A 163 21.12 7.02 0.02
CA SER A 163 21.23 8.01 1.10
C SER A 163 21.74 7.45 2.43
N PHE A 164 21.92 6.12 2.53
CA PHE A 164 22.37 5.46 3.75
C PHE A 164 23.88 5.21 3.73
N GLN A 165 24.54 5.54 4.85
CA GLN A 165 25.94 5.26 5.11
C GLN A 165 26.07 4.23 6.24
N TYR A 166 27.16 3.44 6.20
CA TYR A 166 27.44 2.41 7.19
C TYR A 166 28.58 2.87 8.11
N GLY A 167 28.31 2.95 9.40
CA GLY A 167 29.31 3.38 10.35
C GLY A 167 28.81 3.48 11.78
N LYS A 168 29.71 3.94 12.64
CA LYS A 168 29.42 4.24 14.05
C LYS A 168 29.00 5.70 14.18
N ILE A 169 27.99 5.93 15.01
CA ILE A 169 27.54 7.28 15.34
C ILE A 169 28.05 7.58 16.75
N LYS A 170 29.06 8.47 16.86
CA LYS A 170 29.68 8.84 18.14
C LYS A 170 28.65 9.41 19.12
N ASN A 171 28.86 9.19 20.42
CA ASN A 171 27.98 9.68 21.50
C ASN A 171 26.55 9.12 21.40
N THR A 172 26.40 7.90 20.87
CA THR A 172 25.11 7.20 20.78
C THR A 172 25.25 5.73 21.17
N GLN A 173 24.12 5.03 21.36
CA GLN A 173 24.10 3.57 21.52
C GLN A 173 24.76 2.79 20.36
N PHE A 174 24.97 3.45 19.21
CA PHE A 174 25.63 2.90 18.03
C PHE A 174 27.13 3.25 17.98
N GLU A 175 27.72 3.79 19.04
CA GLU A 175 29.16 4.12 19.07
C GLU A 175 30.05 2.87 18.98
N PHE A 176 29.56 1.74 19.51
CA PHE A 176 30.31 0.48 19.56
C PHE A 176 29.94 -0.52 18.46
N GLN A 177 28.99 -0.19 17.58
CA GLN A 177 28.57 -1.06 16.48
C GLN A 177 28.31 -0.26 15.21
N ASN A 178 28.65 -0.81 14.05
CA ASN A 178 28.30 -0.16 12.79
C ASN A 178 26.81 -0.39 12.49
N VAL A 179 26.11 0.65 12.09
CA VAL A 179 24.71 0.58 11.65
C VAL A 179 24.55 1.32 10.33
N TRP A 180 23.45 1.05 9.60
CA TRP A 180 23.07 1.87 8.45
C TRP A 180 22.24 3.05 8.93
N TYR A 181 22.63 4.25 8.52
CA TYR A 181 21.95 5.48 8.90
C TYR A 181 21.99 6.51 7.76
N ALA A 182 21.00 7.40 7.73
CA ALA A 182 21.03 8.59 6.89
C ALA A 182 21.40 9.81 7.74
N GLU A 183 22.18 10.72 7.17
CA GLU A 183 22.55 11.98 7.80
C GLU A 183 21.76 13.11 7.17
N VAL A 184 21.05 13.88 8.00
CA VAL A 184 20.24 15.02 7.56
C VAL A 184 20.74 16.26 8.29
N THR A 185 21.26 17.20 7.52
CA THR A 185 21.73 18.48 8.07
C THR A 185 20.67 19.53 7.83
N SER A 186 20.02 20.02 8.87
CA SER A 186 19.07 21.12 8.75
C SER A 186 19.76 22.46 9.04
N THR A 187 19.59 23.42 8.14
CA THR A 187 19.97 24.82 8.37
C THR A 187 19.02 25.43 9.39
N ALA A 188 19.54 25.98 10.49
CA ALA A 188 18.70 26.69 11.44
C ALA A 188 18.20 28.00 10.81
N THR A 189 16.90 28.26 10.94
CA THR A 189 16.23 29.45 10.38
C THR A 189 16.58 30.75 11.13
N ASP A 190 17.23 30.66 12.28
CA ASP A 190 17.54 31.77 13.19
C ASP A 190 19.04 32.16 13.20
N GLY A 191 19.85 31.60 12.29
CA GLY A 191 21.28 31.88 12.23
C GLY A 191 22.13 31.14 13.27
N THR A 192 21.55 30.21 14.04
CA THR A 192 22.33 29.26 14.84
C THR A 192 23.03 28.22 13.95
N ALA A 193 24.07 27.56 14.49
CA ALA A 193 24.73 26.47 13.79
C ALA A 193 23.69 25.39 13.42
N GLY A 194 23.69 24.93 12.16
CA GLY A 194 22.81 23.85 11.72
C GLY A 194 22.93 22.63 12.62
N ARG A 195 21.87 21.82 12.71
CA ARG A 195 21.88 20.54 13.46
C ARG A 195 22.08 19.39 12.50
N THR A 196 22.87 18.41 12.91
CA THR A 196 23.05 17.15 12.19
C THR A 196 22.21 16.08 12.85
N GLU A 197 21.31 15.50 12.08
CA GLU A 197 20.40 14.46 12.54
C GLU A 197 20.79 13.14 11.90
N TYR A 198 20.84 12.10 12.73
CA TYR A 198 21.16 10.75 12.29
C TYR A 198 19.88 9.91 12.36
N LEU A 199 19.42 9.47 11.20
CA LEU A 199 18.21 8.65 11.05
C LEU A 199 18.61 7.19 10.93
N VAL A 200 18.29 6.38 11.94
CA VAL A 200 18.56 4.94 11.96
C VAL A 200 17.23 4.19 11.90
N PRO A 201 16.85 3.61 10.75
CA PRO A 201 15.67 2.76 10.69
C PRO A 201 15.83 1.56 11.63
N SER A 202 14.80 1.24 12.40
CA SER A 202 14.81 0.11 13.34
C SER A 202 15.18 -1.23 12.69
N ALA A 203 14.81 -1.45 11.42
CA ALA A 203 15.19 -2.64 10.66
C ALA A 203 16.71 -2.78 10.44
N TYR A 204 17.46 -1.68 10.50
CA TYR A 204 18.90 -1.62 10.23
C TYR A 204 19.74 -1.20 11.44
N ALA A 205 19.12 -1.15 12.62
CA ALA A 205 19.76 -0.78 13.88
C ALA A 205 20.64 -1.91 14.47
N SER A 206 20.83 -3.03 13.75
CA SER A 206 21.64 -4.17 14.19
C SER A 206 22.97 -4.24 13.42
N GLY A 207 24.06 -4.59 14.11
CA GLY A 207 25.41 -4.60 13.56
C GLY A 207 25.64 -5.50 12.33
N GLY A 208 24.73 -6.45 12.08
CA GLY A 208 24.80 -7.41 10.96
C GLY A 208 23.81 -7.14 9.83
N SER A 209 23.11 -6.00 9.84
CA SER A 209 22.10 -5.69 8.82
C SER A 209 22.75 -5.43 7.44
N VAL A 210 22.12 -5.97 6.40
CA VAL A 210 22.44 -5.62 5.00
C VAL A 210 22.10 -4.16 4.71
N ARG A 211 22.71 -3.60 3.67
CA ARG A 211 22.38 -2.24 3.23
C ARG A 211 20.90 -2.16 2.85
N PRO A 212 20.17 -1.10 3.26
CA PRO A 212 18.79 -0.92 2.82
C PRO A 212 18.66 -0.99 1.30
N CYS A 213 17.57 -1.58 0.80
CA CYS A 213 17.33 -1.85 -0.62
C CYS A 213 18.27 -2.88 -1.28
N THR A 214 19.13 -3.58 -0.54
CA THR A 214 20.04 -4.60 -1.10
C THR A 214 19.79 -6.00 -0.54
N GLU A 215 18.66 -6.15 0.15
CA GLU A 215 18.19 -7.40 0.71
C GLU A 215 18.20 -8.51 -0.36
N PRO A 216 18.88 -9.65 -0.09
CA PRO A 216 18.92 -10.73 -1.04
C PRO A 216 17.56 -11.40 -1.15
N PHE A 217 17.15 -11.77 -2.36
CA PHE A 217 15.99 -12.64 -2.54
C PHE A 217 16.29 -14.03 -2.00
N ILE A 218 15.69 -14.38 -0.86
CA ILE A 218 15.83 -15.69 -0.25
C ILE A 218 14.54 -16.47 -0.54
N LYS A 219 14.65 -17.41 -1.49
CA LYS A 219 13.56 -18.32 -1.85
C LYS A 219 13.21 -19.20 -0.62
N ASP A 220 11.91 -19.40 -0.39
CA ASP A 220 11.36 -20.26 0.67
C ASP A 220 11.50 -19.75 2.12
N GLN A 221 11.82 -18.46 2.31
CA GLN A 221 11.80 -17.82 3.64
C GLN A 221 10.40 -17.29 4.00
N ASP A 222 10.19 -17.05 5.30
CA ASP A 222 9.00 -16.35 5.81
C ASP A 222 8.85 -15.01 5.06
N PRO A 223 7.69 -14.72 4.43
CA PRO A 223 7.46 -13.43 3.78
C PRO A 223 7.59 -12.24 4.74
N ASN A 224 7.50 -12.46 6.06
CA ASN A 224 7.71 -11.44 7.08
C ASN A 224 9.18 -11.32 7.54
N ASP A 225 10.11 -12.11 6.98
CA ASP A 225 11.52 -12.01 7.33
C ASP A 225 12.03 -10.62 6.91
N PRO A 226 12.60 -9.83 7.85
CA PRO A 226 13.05 -8.47 7.54
C PRO A 226 14.17 -8.41 6.49
N ARG A 227 14.78 -9.56 6.14
CA ARG A 227 15.82 -9.72 5.12
C ARG A 227 15.25 -10.01 3.73
N GLN A 228 13.93 -10.10 3.56
CA GLN A 228 13.31 -10.22 2.25
C GLN A 228 13.41 -8.89 1.49
N PRO A 229 13.63 -8.93 0.16
CA PRO A 229 13.56 -7.76 -0.70
C PRO A 229 12.14 -7.20 -0.76
N TYR A 230 12.03 -5.89 -0.95
CA TYR A 230 10.76 -5.17 -0.89
C TYR A 230 10.80 -3.94 -1.81
N ILE A 231 9.67 -3.57 -2.41
CA ILE A 231 9.58 -2.33 -3.21
C ILE A 231 9.39 -1.12 -2.29
N GLY A 232 8.73 -1.31 -1.16
CA GLY A 232 8.54 -0.32 -0.11
C GLY A 232 8.53 -1.00 1.26
N LYS A 233 8.80 -0.24 2.32
CA LYS A 233 8.73 -0.74 3.69
C LYS A 233 8.50 0.37 4.70
N THR A 234 7.56 0.15 5.61
CA THR A 234 7.23 1.04 6.73
C THR A 234 7.86 0.54 8.03
N PHE A 235 8.60 1.41 8.71
CA PHE A 235 9.32 1.08 9.93
C PHE A 235 9.24 2.22 10.95
N ASP A 236 9.61 1.89 12.18
CA ASP A 236 9.96 2.91 13.16
C ASP A 236 11.39 3.38 12.86
N THR A 237 11.62 4.69 12.84
CA THR A 237 12.92 5.33 12.66
C THR A 237 13.37 5.86 14.00
N VAL A 238 14.54 5.47 14.47
CA VAL A 238 15.17 6.13 15.59
C VAL A 238 15.94 7.33 15.03
N GLN A 239 15.43 8.54 15.23
CA GLN A 239 16.18 9.77 14.93
C GLN A 239 16.95 10.17 16.17
N LYS A 240 18.23 10.46 15.97
CA LYS A 240 19.07 11.07 16.98
C LYS A 240 19.52 12.44 16.52
N ILE A 241 19.22 13.45 17.32
CA ILE A 241 19.61 14.83 17.06
C ILE A 241 20.94 15.07 17.79
N ILE A 242 22.01 15.30 17.03
CA ILE A 242 23.27 15.79 17.59
C ILE A 242 23.37 17.26 17.17
N LYS A 243 23.18 18.17 18.13
CA LYS A 243 23.42 19.60 17.89
C LYS A 243 24.91 19.81 17.60
N THR A 244 25.22 20.50 16.52
CA THR A 244 26.58 20.92 16.19
C THR A 244 26.89 22.23 16.93
N GLY A 245 27.84 22.23 17.87
CA GLY A 245 28.23 23.40 18.69
C GLY A 245 28.90 23.02 20.03
N GLU A 246 29.41 24.01 20.78
CA GLU A 246 30.29 23.89 21.97
C GLU A 246 29.79 22.98 23.12
N ASN A 247 28.55 22.50 23.07
CA ASN A 247 27.99 21.54 24.02
C ASN A 247 27.68 20.21 23.31
N GLU A 248 28.71 19.57 22.77
CA GLU A 248 28.69 18.16 22.36
C GLU A 248 28.34 17.28 23.57
N GLY A 249 27.34 16.41 23.47
CA GLY A 249 27.21 15.31 24.43
C GLY A 249 25.81 14.84 24.83
N THR A 250 24.72 15.53 24.44
CA THR A 250 23.37 15.02 24.71
C THR A 250 22.66 14.64 23.42
N ALA A 251 22.80 13.38 23.01
CA ALA A 251 21.98 12.81 21.94
C ALA A 251 20.56 12.57 22.49
N VAL A 252 19.57 13.31 21.98
CA VAL A 252 18.16 12.98 22.24
C VAL A 252 17.76 11.89 21.26
N GLU A 253 17.20 10.81 21.79
CA GLU A 253 16.67 9.70 21.01
C GLU A 253 15.15 9.80 20.96
N GLU A 254 14.63 9.94 19.75
CA GLU A 254 13.19 9.97 19.51
C GLU A 254 12.84 8.97 18.40
N THR A 255 11.69 8.32 18.55
CA THR A 255 11.19 7.35 17.57
C THR A 255 10.15 8.03 16.69
N PHE A 256 10.31 7.87 15.38
CA PHE A 256 9.51 8.49 14.34
C PHE A 256 9.03 7.46 13.34
N LEU A 257 8.16 7.90 12.44
CA LEU A 257 7.70 7.07 11.36
C LEU A 257 8.63 7.20 10.15
N GLY A 258 9.03 6.07 9.56
CA GLY A 258 9.80 6.03 8.33
C GLY A 258 9.17 5.11 7.30
N MET A 259 9.30 5.49 6.03
CA MET A 259 9.08 4.62 4.90
C MET A 259 10.26 4.72 3.94
N ILE A 260 10.66 3.60 3.36
CA ILE A 260 11.65 3.58 2.27
C ILE A 260 10.99 3.01 1.02
N LEU A 261 11.34 3.57 -0.16
CA LEU A 261 10.99 3.02 -1.46
C LEU A 261 12.27 2.55 -2.17
N CYS A 262 12.30 1.27 -2.57
CA CYS A 262 13.43 0.60 -3.22
C CYS A 262 13.07 -0.02 -4.59
N PRO A 263 12.31 0.66 -5.48
CA PRO A 263 11.79 0.02 -6.69
C PRO A 263 12.89 -0.37 -7.70
N SER A 264 14.10 0.21 -7.62
CA SER A 264 15.15 0.01 -8.63
C SER A 264 16.14 -1.12 -8.33
N GLN A 265 16.15 -1.69 -7.12
CA GLN A 265 17.32 -2.44 -6.61
C GLN A 265 17.16 -3.96 -6.55
N HIS A 266 16.04 -4.51 -7.03
CA HIS A 266 15.75 -5.95 -6.87
C HIS A 266 15.79 -6.71 -8.21
N PRO A 267 16.98 -7.18 -8.65
CA PRO A 267 17.11 -8.06 -9.80
C PRO A 267 16.42 -9.39 -9.49
N GLY A 268 15.29 -9.65 -10.15
CA GLY A 268 14.48 -10.86 -9.94
C GLY A 268 13.03 -10.60 -9.52
N PHE A 269 12.71 -9.36 -9.10
CA PHE A 269 11.32 -8.92 -8.96
C PHE A 269 10.80 -8.40 -10.30
N PRO A 270 9.51 -8.60 -10.61
CA PRO A 270 8.88 -7.88 -11.70
C PRO A 270 9.10 -6.38 -11.48
N THR A 271 9.69 -5.71 -12.47
CA THR A 271 9.89 -4.26 -12.41
C THR A 271 8.53 -3.58 -12.27
N PRO A 272 8.23 -2.90 -11.15
CA PRO A 272 6.94 -2.27 -10.97
C PRO A 272 6.78 -1.12 -11.97
N ASN A 273 5.54 -0.82 -12.35
CA ASN A 273 5.24 0.43 -13.05
C ASN A 273 5.52 1.62 -12.12
N ALA A 274 5.95 2.76 -12.62
CA ALA A 274 6.09 3.95 -11.76
C ALA A 274 4.72 4.39 -11.20
N ILE A 275 3.79 4.57 -12.13
CA ILE A 275 2.42 5.01 -11.90
C ILE A 275 1.45 4.10 -12.67
N LEU A 276 0.19 4.06 -12.26
CA LEU A 276 -0.90 3.57 -13.11
C LEU A 276 -1.77 4.74 -13.52
N LYS A 277 -1.79 5.05 -14.83
CA LYS A 277 -2.68 6.08 -15.38
C LYS A 277 -4.14 5.60 -15.29
N GLN A 278 -5.08 6.52 -15.15
CA GLN A 278 -6.50 6.17 -15.19
C GLN A 278 -6.84 5.51 -16.54
N ASN A 279 -7.65 4.47 -16.52
CA ASN A 279 -7.96 3.60 -17.66
C ASN A 279 -6.76 2.80 -18.18
N PHE A 280 -5.79 2.51 -17.30
CA PHE A 280 -4.68 1.60 -17.60
C PHE A 280 -5.18 0.32 -18.25
N GLN A 281 -4.46 -0.18 -19.25
CA GLN A 281 -4.75 -1.44 -19.93
C GLN A 281 -3.59 -2.40 -19.66
N PRO A 282 -3.79 -3.48 -18.89
CA PRO A 282 -2.74 -4.45 -18.62
C PRO A 282 -2.37 -5.24 -19.88
N PRO A 283 -1.15 -5.81 -19.93
CA PRO A 283 -0.77 -6.75 -20.98
C PRO A 283 -1.75 -7.93 -21.07
N LYS A 284 -1.99 -8.46 -22.28
CA LYS A 284 -2.80 -9.66 -22.49
C LYS A 284 -1.92 -10.91 -22.47
N PRO A 285 -2.29 -11.99 -21.74
CA PRO A 285 -3.43 -12.11 -20.83
C PRO A 285 -3.21 -11.30 -19.54
N PRO A 286 -4.28 -10.76 -18.92
CA PRO A 286 -4.15 -10.02 -17.67
C PRO A 286 -3.65 -10.98 -16.60
N VAL A 287 -2.41 -10.81 -16.15
CA VAL A 287 -1.94 -11.42 -14.91
C VAL A 287 -1.99 -10.32 -13.88
N SER A 288 -2.75 -10.56 -12.82
CA SER A 288 -3.06 -9.59 -11.77
C SER A 288 -1.83 -8.98 -11.10
N ASP A 289 -0.73 -9.73 -11.03
CA ASP A 289 0.50 -9.28 -10.36
C ASP A 289 1.43 -8.45 -11.29
N PHE A 290 1.06 -8.23 -12.56
CA PHE A 290 1.81 -7.31 -13.45
C PHE A 290 1.47 -5.83 -13.24
N SER A 291 0.46 -5.56 -12.42
CA SER A 291 -0.07 -4.21 -12.23
C SER A 291 0.56 -3.49 -11.04
N THR A 292 1.49 -4.12 -10.32
CA THR A 292 2.18 -3.50 -9.19
C THR A 292 2.86 -2.21 -9.66
N SER A 293 2.59 -1.14 -8.93
CA SER A 293 3.16 0.17 -9.15
C SER A 293 3.87 0.71 -7.92
N VAL A 294 4.81 1.63 -8.12
CA VAL A 294 5.47 2.33 -7.00
C VAL A 294 4.44 3.17 -6.24
N ALA A 295 3.52 3.83 -6.95
CA ALA A 295 2.40 4.57 -6.34
C ALA A 295 1.47 3.66 -5.52
N GLY A 296 1.13 2.46 -6.03
CA GLY A 296 0.38 1.47 -5.27
C GLY A 296 1.17 0.94 -4.07
N THR A 297 2.48 0.75 -4.20
CA THR A 297 3.35 0.37 -3.08
C THR A 297 3.35 1.45 -2.00
N LEU A 298 3.42 2.73 -2.36
CA LEU A 298 3.27 3.82 -1.40
C LEU A 298 1.91 3.77 -0.65
N LEU A 299 0.82 3.44 -1.35
CA LEU A 299 -0.49 3.24 -0.73
C LEU A 299 -0.48 2.06 0.26
N HIS A 300 0.11 0.93 -0.13
CA HIS A 300 0.33 -0.23 0.75
C HIS A 300 1.05 0.20 2.04
N GLU A 301 2.17 0.93 1.92
CA GLU A 301 2.93 1.41 3.08
C GLU A 301 2.10 2.35 3.96
N MET A 302 1.32 3.25 3.37
CA MET A 302 0.41 4.12 4.12
C MET A 302 -0.69 3.35 4.86
N ALA A 303 -1.13 2.20 4.35
CA ALA A 303 -2.05 1.33 5.09
C ALA A 303 -1.38 0.73 6.34
N HIS A 304 -0.07 0.44 6.32
CA HIS A 304 0.67 0.11 7.55
C HIS A 304 0.69 1.27 8.55
N VAL A 305 0.80 2.52 8.09
CA VAL A 305 0.73 3.72 8.95
C VAL A 305 -0.63 3.78 9.66
N VAL A 306 -1.72 3.58 8.92
CA VAL A 306 -3.07 3.50 9.49
C VAL A 306 -3.20 2.33 10.48
N GLY A 307 -2.64 1.16 10.13
CA GLY A 307 -2.63 0.02 11.04
C GLY A 307 -1.97 0.31 12.38
N ARG A 308 -0.86 1.07 12.36
CA ARG A 308 -0.16 1.52 13.57
C ARG A 308 -1.02 2.49 14.41
N SER A 309 -1.83 3.33 13.77
CA SER A 309 -2.67 4.31 14.47
C SER A 309 -3.87 3.71 15.21
N LYS A 310 -4.29 2.48 14.86
CA LYS A 310 -5.53 1.88 15.39
C LYS A 310 -5.36 0.99 16.64
N LYS A 311 -4.16 0.80 17.19
CA LYS A 311 -3.88 -0.01 18.41
C LYS A 311 -4.48 -1.44 18.45
N ILE A 312 -4.88 -2.03 17.32
CA ILE A 312 -5.43 -3.38 17.30
C ILE A 312 -4.29 -4.39 17.36
N ASN A 313 -3.76 -4.71 18.56
CA ASN A 313 -2.93 -5.89 18.89
C ASN A 313 -2.01 -6.47 17.78
N GLY A 314 -1.38 -5.60 16.97
CA GLY A 314 -0.65 -6.00 15.79
C GLY A 314 -0.54 -4.82 14.82
N ARG A 315 0.69 -4.53 14.41
CA ARG A 315 0.91 -3.81 13.15
C ARG A 315 0.10 -4.57 12.10
N TRP A 316 -0.70 -3.87 11.28
CA TRP A 316 -1.33 -4.50 10.12
C TRP A 316 -0.21 -5.17 9.34
N ALA A 317 -0.19 -6.50 9.34
CA ALA A 317 0.89 -7.28 8.76
C ALA A 317 0.48 -7.74 7.37
N ASP A 318 1.47 -8.13 6.58
CA ASP A 318 1.24 -8.66 5.24
C ASP A 318 0.75 -10.10 5.32
N GLN A 319 -0.50 -10.26 5.74
CA GLN A 319 -1.17 -11.57 5.85
C GLN A 319 -1.27 -12.27 4.49
N ALA A 320 -1.33 -11.49 3.41
CA ALA A 320 -1.31 -11.98 2.04
C ALA A 320 -0.66 -10.94 1.11
N SER A 321 0.21 -11.41 0.22
CA SER A 321 0.87 -10.57 -0.78
C SER A 321 0.55 -11.06 -2.21
N GLY A 322 0.17 -10.14 -3.07
CA GLY A 322 -0.29 -10.40 -4.43
C GLY A 322 -1.76 -10.80 -4.50
N PHE A 323 -2.31 -10.72 -5.71
CA PHE A 323 -3.76 -10.78 -5.91
C PHE A 323 -4.36 -12.13 -5.50
N ASN A 324 -3.76 -13.24 -5.91
CA ASN A 324 -4.32 -14.56 -5.61
C ASN A 324 -4.33 -14.87 -4.10
N GLN A 325 -3.31 -14.43 -3.36
CA GLN A 325 -3.27 -14.62 -1.92
C GLN A 325 -4.29 -13.72 -1.23
N CYS A 326 -4.44 -12.47 -1.68
CA CYS A 326 -5.48 -11.57 -1.16
C CYS A 326 -6.89 -12.13 -1.41
N VAL A 327 -7.16 -12.71 -2.58
CA VAL A 327 -8.44 -13.40 -2.86
C VAL A 327 -8.65 -14.60 -1.93
N SER A 328 -7.60 -15.37 -1.68
CA SER A 328 -7.67 -16.50 -0.75
C SER A 328 -7.94 -16.03 0.69
N LEU A 329 -7.29 -14.95 1.12
CA LEU A 329 -7.46 -14.35 2.43
C LEU A 329 -8.89 -13.80 2.60
N ALA A 330 -9.38 -13.03 1.63
CA ALA A 330 -10.74 -12.49 1.62
C ALA A 330 -11.81 -13.58 1.75
N LYS A 331 -11.63 -14.72 1.08
CA LYS A 331 -12.56 -15.86 1.15
C LYS A 331 -12.50 -16.63 2.46
N SER A 332 -11.32 -16.81 3.02
CA SER A 332 -11.11 -17.68 4.19
C SER A 332 -11.17 -16.94 5.52
N LYS A 333 -10.77 -15.67 5.53
CA LYS A 333 -10.60 -14.82 6.72
C LYS A 333 -10.90 -13.34 6.36
N PRO A 334 -12.16 -12.99 6.07
CA PRO A 334 -12.54 -11.64 5.63
C PRO A 334 -12.10 -10.54 6.60
N ASP A 335 -12.16 -10.80 7.92
CA ASP A 335 -11.69 -9.84 8.93
C ASP A 335 -10.19 -9.53 8.82
N GLN A 336 -9.38 -10.51 8.43
CA GLN A 336 -7.95 -10.31 8.18
C GLN A 336 -7.70 -9.57 6.86
N ALA A 337 -8.54 -9.80 5.85
CA ALA A 337 -8.46 -9.07 4.59
C ALA A 337 -8.76 -7.56 4.77
N LEU A 338 -9.62 -7.19 5.72
CA LEU A 338 -9.92 -5.80 6.08
C LEU A 338 -8.82 -5.08 6.86
N ILE A 339 -7.74 -5.78 7.21
CA ILE A 339 -6.55 -5.18 7.84
C ILE A 339 -5.28 -5.56 7.08
N ASN A 340 -5.40 -6.08 5.85
CA ASN A 340 -4.28 -6.45 5.00
C ASN A 340 -3.94 -5.29 4.05
N PRO A 341 -2.77 -4.65 4.20
CA PRO A 341 -2.35 -3.51 3.36
C PRO A 341 -2.45 -3.79 1.86
N ASP A 342 -2.08 -5.01 1.45
CA ASP A 342 -2.09 -5.39 0.04
C ASP A 342 -3.49 -5.47 -0.58
N SER A 343 -4.51 -5.77 0.23
CA SER A 343 -5.90 -5.73 -0.24
C SER A 343 -6.32 -4.31 -0.65
N TYR A 344 -5.86 -3.29 0.08
CA TYR A 344 -6.12 -1.88 -0.25
C TYR A 344 -5.32 -1.43 -1.46
N ARG A 345 -4.03 -1.77 -1.55
CA ARG A 345 -3.24 -1.49 -2.76
C ARG A 345 -3.91 -2.06 -4.00
N ILE A 346 -4.14 -3.37 -3.99
CA ILE A 346 -4.60 -4.09 -5.17
C ILE A 346 -5.98 -3.61 -5.58
N PHE A 347 -6.90 -3.40 -4.62
CA PHE A 347 -8.20 -2.81 -4.94
C PHE A 347 -8.04 -1.45 -5.64
N ALA A 348 -7.18 -0.56 -5.14
CA ALA A 348 -6.97 0.74 -5.76
C ALA A 348 -6.35 0.64 -7.16
N GLU A 349 -5.34 -0.21 -7.35
CA GLU A 349 -4.70 -0.47 -8.65
C GLU A 349 -5.70 -1.06 -9.67
N MET A 350 -6.55 -2.00 -9.25
CA MET A 350 -7.60 -2.59 -10.09
C MET A 350 -8.60 -1.54 -10.59
N ASN A 351 -8.95 -0.58 -9.74
CA ASN A 351 -9.91 0.46 -10.08
C ASN A 351 -9.31 1.54 -11.01
N MET A 352 -7.98 1.63 -11.14
CA MET A 352 -7.35 2.40 -12.21
C MET A 352 -7.52 1.76 -13.60
N SER A 353 -7.96 0.51 -13.65
CA SER A 353 -8.16 -0.28 -14.87
C SER A 353 -9.59 -0.86 -14.96
N PRO A 354 -10.63 -0.01 -15.05
CA PRO A 354 -12.04 -0.45 -14.96
C PRO A 354 -12.50 -1.36 -16.11
N ALA A 355 -11.76 -1.38 -17.23
CA ALA A 355 -12.02 -2.23 -18.38
C ALA A 355 -11.39 -3.63 -18.28
N THR A 356 -10.55 -3.86 -17.26
CA THR A 356 -9.86 -5.13 -17.08
C THR A 356 -10.72 -6.09 -16.27
N GLU A 357 -10.90 -7.30 -16.79
CA GLU A 357 -11.42 -8.41 -16.01
C GLU A 357 -10.29 -9.04 -15.20
N TRP A 358 -10.28 -8.76 -13.91
CA TRP A 358 -9.38 -9.38 -12.96
C TRP A 358 -9.94 -10.73 -12.55
N ARG A 359 -9.16 -11.79 -12.69
CA ARG A 359 -9.60 -13.16 -12.39
C ARG A 359 -8.54 -13.87 -11.59
N ALA A 360 -8.94 -14.52 -10.49
CA ALA A 360 -8.05 -15.41 -9.76
C ALA A 360 -7.63 -16.54 -10.69
N ARG A 361 -6.34 -16.86 -10.71
CA ARG A 361 -5.91 -18.07 -11.43
C ARG A 361 -6.64 -19.23 -10.78
N LYS A 362 -7.31 -20.08 -11.58
CA LYS A 362 -7.80 -21.36 -11.06
C LYS A 362 -6.59 -22.05 -10.44
N SER A 363 -6.66 -22.36 -9.15
CA SER A 363 -5.72 -23.30 -8.56
C SER A 363 -5.72 -24.51 -9.50
N LYS A 364 -4.54 -24.92 -9.98
CA LYS A 364 -4.43 -26.28 -10.49
C LYS A 364 -4.78 -27.14 -9.29
N ASP A 365 -5.99 -27.67 -9.27
CA ASP A 365 -6.44 -28.58 -8.24
C ASP A 365 -5.35 -29.65 -8.10
N THR A 366 -4.61 -29.61 -7.00
CA THR A 366 -3.92 -30.78 -6.49
C THR A 366 -5.05 -31.77 -6.28
N ALA A 367 -5.18 -32.70 -7.23
CA ALA A 367 -6.09 -33.83 -7.10
C ALA A 367 -5.92 -34.38 -5.67
N PRO A 368 -7.01 -34.65 -4.94
CA PRO A 368 -6.90 -35.20 -3.61
C PRO A 368 -6.09 -36.48 -3.74
N THR A 369 -4.90 -36.50 -3.15
CA THR A 369 -4.15 -37.73 -2.93
C THR A 369 -5.10 -38.64 -2.16
N GLY A 370 -5.60 -39.66 -2.86
CA GLY A 370 -6.50 -40.65 -2.27
C GLY A 370 -5.86 -41.25 -1.02
N PRO A 371 -6.67 -41.67 -0.04
CA PRO A 371 -6.13 -42.30 1.14
C PRO A 371 -5.37 -43.58 0.74
N SER A 372 -4.07 -43.56 1.00
CA SER A 372 -3.21 -44.73 1.05
C SER A 372 -3.87 -45.79 1.94
N GLY A 373 -4.12 -46.97 1.38
CA GLY A 373 -4.83 -48.04 2.04
C GLY A 373 -4.12 -48.57 3.30
N SER A 374 -4.94 -49.11 4.20
CA SER A 374 -4.55 -50.22 5.05
C SER A 374 -5.51 -51.39 4.78
N ALA A 375 -4.93 -52.57 4.61
CA ALA A 375 -5.59 -53.79 4.17
C ALA A 375 -6.26 -54.53 5.33
N GLY A 376 -7.31 -55.30 5.03
CA GLY A 376 -7.79 -56.39 5.91
C GLY A 376 -9.15 -56.98 5.48
N PRO A 377 -9.34 -58.32 5.37
CA PRO A 377 -10.29 -58.93 4.43
C PRO A 377 -11.46 -59.69 5.10
N SER A 378 -12.62 -59.79 4.41
CA SER A 378 -13.57 -60.92 4.45
C SER A 378 -14.90 -60.53 3.76
N GLY A 379 -15.24 -61.08 2.59
CA GLY A 379 -16.22 -62.18 2.48
C GLY A 379 -17.27 -61.88 1.38
N PRO A 380 -17.99 -62.88 0.81
CA PRO A 380 -18.40 -62.84 -0.60
C PRO A 380 -19.91 -62.64 -0.89
N GLY A 381 -20.19 -61.88 -1.96
CA GLY A 381 -21.36 -61.97 -2.87
C GLY A 381 -22.73 -61.45 -2.37
N PRO A 382 -23.76 -61.30 -3.25
CA PRO A 382 -23.81 -61.50 -4.71
C PRO A 382 -24.44 -60.32 -5.52
N LYS A 383 -24.39 -60.49 -6.86
CA LYS A 383 -24.97 -59.67 -7.96
C LYS A 383 -26.49 -59.40 -7.81
N LYS A 384 -26.97 -58.23 -8.29
CA LYS A 384 -27.86 -57.98 -9.48
C LYS A 384 -28.56 -56.58 -9.44
N PRO A 385 -29.28 -56.11 -10.49
CA PRO A 385 -29.04 -54.79 -11.10
C PRO A 385 -30.26 -53.83 -11.12
N GLY A 386 -30.03 -52.60 -11.59
CA GLY A 386 -31.01 -51.83 -12.39
C GLY A 386 -31.67 -50.61 -11.71
N GLY A 387 -31.89 -49.57 -12.53
CA GLY A 387 -32.78 -48.43 -12.24
C GLY A 387 -32.03 -47.08 -12.16
N SER A 388 -31.86 -46.34 -13.25
CA SER A 388 -32.82 -45.41 -13.88
C SER A 388 -32.83 -43.99 -13.28
N SER A 389 -32.39 -43.05 -14.13
CA SER A 389 -33.01 -41.73 -14.40
C SER A 389 -33.03 -40.65 -13.31
N ARG A 390 -32.34 -39.53 -13.60
CA ARG A 390 -32.92 -38.15 -13.76
C ARG A 390 -31.77 -37.17 -14.07
N ARG A 391 -31.61 -36.76 -15.34
CA ARG A 391 -32.03 -35.46 -15.91
C ARG A 391 -31.62 -34.23 -15.09
N ALA A 392 -30.66 -33.45 -15.63
CA ALA A 392 -30.66 -31.99 -15.54
C ALA A 392 -30.19 -31.41 -16.89
N ARG A 393 -31.02 -30.52 -17.43
CA ARG A 393 -30.93 -29.91 -18.76
C ARG A 393 -30.06 -28.64 -18.74
N ARG A 394 -29.48 -28.37 -19.91
CA ARG A 394 -28.99 -27.06 -20.41
C ARG A 394 -30.05 -25.95 -20.32
N TYR A 395 -29.59 -24.72 -20.10
CA TYR A 395 -29.88 -23.44 -20.80
C TYR A 395 -28.70 -22.52 -20.38
N VAL A 396 -27.91 -21.79 -21.19
CA VAL A 396 -28.01 -21.11 -22.50
C VAL A 396 -29.19 -20.12 -22.57
N ASN A 397 -29.04 -18.94 -21.96
CA ASN A 397 -28.47 -17.72 -22.54
C ASN A 397 -28.21 -16.71 -21.43
#